data_AF-A0A928CDE6-F1
#
_entry.id   AF-A0A928CDE6-F1
#
_cell.length_a   1.000
_cell.length_b   1.000
_cell.length_c   1.000
_cell.angle_alpha   90.00
_cell.angle_beta   90.00
_cell.angle_gamma   90.00
#
_symmetry.space_group_name_H-M   'P 1'
#
loop_
_entity.id
_entity.type
_entity.pdbx_description
1 polymer ?
#
loop_
_entity_poly.entity_id
_entity_poly.type
_entity_poly.pdbx_seq_one_letter_code
_entity_poly.pdbx_strand_id
1 'polypeptide(L)'
;MGFYMFHTPKPRKFNYVPRYYDPNQDALEKKKAAMGLDAKLSEHEKLRMRLRTGFGYSPEDFEEKKSKVGFKGMRHLVFFGLLALFVYIIFGTPLIDKFFEMFLSLGK
;
A
#
# COMPACT_ATOMS: atom_id res chain seq x y z
N MET A 1 11.89 -8.96 21.77
CA MET A 1 10.75 -8.31 22.45
C MET A 1 11.23 -6.97 22.97
N GLY A 2 10.82 -5.86 22.35
CA GLY A 2 11.22 -4.53 22.80
C GLY A 2 10.30 -4.04 23.91
N PHE A 3 10.87 -3.62 25.03
CA PHE A 3 10.15 -2.97 26.11
C PHE A 3 9.92 -1.49 25.75
N TYR A 4 8.66 -1.10 25.54
CA TYR A 4 8.28 0.30 25.31
C TYR A 4 7.86 0.92 26.65
N MET A 5 8.68 1.82 27.21
CA MET A 5 8.42 2.51 28.48
C MET A 5 7.46 3.72 28.37
N PHE A 6 7.06 4.12 27.16
CA PHE A 6 6.21 5.30 26.96
C PHE A 6 4.88 4.89 26.30
N HIS A 7 3.84 4.74 27.11
CA HIS A 7 2.47 4.60 26.61
C HIS A 7 1.93 5.99 26.25
N THR A 8 2.01 6.38 24.98
CA THR A 8 1.28 7.55 24.50
C THR A 8 -0.18 7.14 24.29
N PRO A 9 -1.13 7.74 25.04
CA PRO A 9 -2.54 7.44 24.82
C PRO A 9 -2.91 7.83 23.40
N LYS A 10 -3.77 7.02 22.78
CA LYS A 10 -4.24 7.29 21.43
C LYS A 10 -4.91 8.66 21.41
N PRO A 11 -4.54 9.58 20.50
CA PRO A 11 -5.13 10.91 20.46
C PRO A 11 -6.65 10.79 20.31
N ARG A 12 -7.39 11.58 21.08
CA ARG A 12 -8.85 11.65 20.97
C ARG A 12 -9.19 12.18 19.57
N LYS A 13 -10.06 11.46 18.87
CA LYS A 13 -10.56 11.90 17.56
C LYS A 13 -11.63 12.95 17.79
N PHE A 14 -11.44 14.14 17.22
CA PHE A 14 -12.46 15.19 17.22
C PHE A 14 -13.29 15.06 15.95
N ASN A 15 -14.58 14.72 16.08
CA ASN A 15 -15.54 14.75 14.98
C ASN A 15 -16.08 16.18 14.82
N TYR A 16 -15.21 17.12 14.46
CA TYR A 16 -15.61 18.51 14.23
C TYR A 16 -16.11 18.68 12.79
N VAL A 17 -17.37 19.07 12.65
CA VAL A 17 -17.94 19.51 11.37
C VAL A 17 -17.83 21.03 11.32
N PRO A 18 -17.08 21.61 10.36
CA PRO A 18 -16.98 23.07 10.24
C PRO A 18 -18.34 23.71 9.99
N ARG A 19 -18.57 24.91 10.56
CA ARG A 19 -19.85 25.63 10.45
C ARG A 19 -20.32 25.86 9.00
N TYR A 20 -19.39 26.08 8.07
CA TYR A 20 -19.67 26.34 6.65
C TYR A 20 -19.51 25.10 5.76
N TYR A 21 -19.27 23.92 6.34
CA TYR A 21 -19.17 22.69 5.56
C TYR A 21 -20.55 22.12 5.27
N ASP A 22 -20.92 22.05 3.99
CA ASP A 22 -22.11 21.35 3.53
C ASP A 22 -21.69 19.98 2.92
N PRO A 23 -22.03 18.86 3.58
CA PRO A 23 -21.66 17.52 3.10
C PRO A 23 -22.32 17.17 1.77
N ASN A 24 -23.51 17.72 1.48
CA ASN A 24 -24.24 17.41 0.26
C ASN A 24 -23.58 18.06 -0.96
N GLN A 25 -23.10 19.28 -0.80
CA GLN A 25 -22.37 19.99 -1.86
C GLN A 25 -21.06 19.29 -2.19
N ASP A 26 -20.29 18.90 -1.17
CA ASP A 26 -19.01 18.19 -1.38
C ASP A 26 -19.22 16.83 -2.07
N ALA A 27 -20.28 16.09 -1.73
CA ALA A 27 -20.61 14.84 -2.41
C ALA A 27 -21.00 15.05 -3.89
N LEU A 28 -21.72 16.12 -4.21
CA LEU A 28 -22.06 16.47 -5.60
C LEU A 28 -20.82 16.93 -6.37
N GLU A 29 -19.92 17.71 -5.77
CA GLU A 29 -18.63 18.12 -6.35
C GLU A 29 -17.77 16.89 -6.67
N LYS A 30 -17.66 15.92 -5.73
CA LYS A 30 -16.96 14.65 -5.96
C LYS A 30 -17.54 13.86 -7.15
N LYS A 31 -18.88 13.74 -7.21
CA LYS A 31 -19.56 13.03 -8.30
C LYS A 31 -19.35 13.71 -9.64
N LYS A 32 -19.38 15.04 -9.69
CA LYS A 32 -19.11 15.83 -10.90
C LYS A 32 -17.67 15.63 -11.39
N ALA A 33 -16.70 15.66 -10.47
CA ALA A 33 -15.29 15.41 -10.79
C ALA A 33 -15.07 13.97 -11.30
N ALA A 34 -15.69 12.98 -10.65
CA ALA A 34 -15.60 11.58 -11.08
C ALA A 34 -16.21 11.32 -12.48
N MET A 35 -17.22 12.09 -12.87
CA MET A 35 -17.83 12.02 -14.21
C MET A 35 -17.01 12.75 -15.29
N GLY A 36 -15.85 13.33 -14.95
CA GLY A 36 -15.01 14.03 -15.93
C GLY A 36 -15.60 15.35 -16.42
N LEU A 37 -16.54 15.96 -15.68
CA LEU A 37 -17.11 17.29 -15.97
C LEU A 37 -16.12 18.45 -15.65
N ASP A 38 -14.83 18.13 -15.49
CA ASP A 38 -13.70 19.02 -15.16
C ASP A 38 -13.57 20.23 -16.09
N ALA A 39 -14.10 20.14 -17.31
CA ALA A 39 -14.09 21.22 -18.29
C ALA A 39 -14.95 22.44 -17.88
N LYS A 40 -15.89 22.31 -16.94
CA LYS A 40 -16.72 23.41 -16.44
C LYS A 40 -16.40 23.85 -15.01
N LEU A 41 -15.43 23.23 -14.32
CA LEU A 41 -15.09 23.65 -12.96
C LEU A 41 -14.34 24.99 -12.96
N SER A 42 -14.74 25.85 -12.03
CA SER A 42 -14.05 27.10 -11.75
C SER A 42 -12.61 26.82 -11.31
N GLU A 43 -11.67 27.70 -11.65
CA GLU A 43 -10.26 27.57 -11.24
C GLU A 43 -10.11 27.41 -9.72
N HIS A 44 -10.99 28.04 -8.94
CA HIS A 44 -11.03 27.90 -7.49
C HIS A 44 -11.40 26.47 -7.05
N GLU A 45 -12.29 25.79 -7.76
CA GLU A 45 -12.70 24.43 -7.44
C GLU A 45 -11.59 23.42 -7.76
N LYS A 46 -10.89 23.61 -8.88
CA LYS A 46 -9.71 22.79 -9.23
C LYS A 46 -8.61 22.92 -8.19
N LEU A 47 -8.34 24.15 -7.73
CA LEU A 47 -7.37 24.42 -6.67
C LEU A 47 -7.79 23.74 -5.36
N ARG A 48 -9.06 23.87 -4.96
CA ARG A 48 -9.62 23.22 -3.77
C ARG A 48 -9.47 21.71 -3.82
N MET A 49 -9.75 21.09 -4.97
CA MET A 49 -9.59 19.65 -5.17
C MET A 49 -8.12 19.23 -5.05
N ARG A 50 -7.17 19.94 -5.68
CA ARG A 50 -5.73 19.65 -5.56
C ARG A 50 -5.24 19.75 -4.12
N LEU A 51 -5.66 20.79 -3.40
CA LEU A 51 -5.32 20.97 -1.98
C LEU A 51 -5.88 19.80 -1.15
N ARG A 52 -7.13 19.39 -1.37
CA ARG A 52 -7.75 18.28 -0.63
C ARG A 52 -6.98 16.96 -0.85
N THR A 53 -6.59 16.66 -2.08
CA THR A 53 -5.79 15.46 -2.40
C THR A 53 -4.39 15.53 -1.78
N GLY A 54 -3.75 16.71 -1.80
CA GLY A 54 -2.42 16.94 -1.23
C GLY A 54 -2.38 16.82 0.29
N PHE A 55 -3.43 17.27 0.99
CA PHE A 55 -3.52 17.18 2.45
C PHE A 55 -4.02 15.83 2.97
N GLY A 56 -4.36 14.89 2.08
CA GLY A 56 -4.83 13.55 2.46
C GLY A 56 -6.14 13.53 3.23
N TYR A 57 -6.89 14.64 3.25
CA TYR A 57 -8.19 14.76 3.90
C TYR A 57 -9.27 14.19 3.00
N SER A 58 -9.30 12.87 2.90
CA SER A 58 -10.45 12.12 2.45
C SER A 58 -10.71 11.05 3.51
N PRO A 59 -11.80 11.16 4.29
CA PRO A 59 -12.15 10.15 5.28
C PRO A 59 -12.26 8.74 4.67
N GLU A 60 -12.69 8.68 3.41
CA GLU A 60 -12.78 7.47 2.59
C GLU A 60 -11.38 6.86 2.33
N ASP A 61 -10.38 7.70 2.04
CA ASP A 61 -9.01 7.23 1.78
C ASP A 61 -8.32 6.69 3.05
N PHE A 62 -8.71 7.17 4.24
CA PHE A 62 -8.18 6.65 5.50
C PHE A 62 -8.70 5.24 5.81
N GLU A 63 -9.98 5.00 5.57
CA GLU A 63 -10.60 3.67 5.69
C GLU A 63 -10.01 2.71 4.64
N GLU A 64 -9.88 3.15 3.39
CA GLU A 64 -9.34 2.35 2.29
C GLU A 64 -7.84 2.06 2.44
N LYS A 65 -7.04 3.02 2.96
CA LYS A 65 -5.63 2.77 3.25
C LYS A 65 -5.45 1.74 4.36
N LYS A 66 -6.37 1.65 5.32
CA LYS A 66 -6.30 0.71 6.44
C LYS A 66 -6.50 -0.74 6.00
N SER A 67 -7.35 -0.99 5.00
CA SER A 67 -7.59 -2.34 4.45
C SER A 67 -6.45 -2.82 3.55
N LYS A 68 -5.70 -1.92 2.91
CA LYS A 68 -4.59 -2.27 1.99
C LYS A 68 -3.24 -2.52 2.68
N VAL A 69 -3.12 -2.38 4.00
CA VAL A 69 -1.84 -2.58 4.73
C VAL A 69 -1.46 -4.06 4.85
N GLY A 70 -2.40 -5.00 4.68
CA GLY A 70 -2.20 -6.42 5.00
C GLY A 70 -1.20 -7.20 4.13
N PHE A 71 -0.89 -6.74 2.91
CA PHE A 71 -0.19 -7.59 1.93
C PHE A 71 1.23 -7.14 1.54
N LYS A 72 1.71 -5.99 2.02
CA LYS A 72 3.06 -5.52 1.65
C LYS A 72 4.18 -6.44 2.14
N GLY A 73 3.99 -7.14 3.27
CA GLY A 73 4.96 -8.08 3.83
C GLY A 73 4.97 -9.46 3.16
N MET A 74 3.86 -9.89 2.54
CA MET A 74 3.72 -11.23 1.97
C MET A 74 4.68 -11.46 0.80
N ARG A 75 4.87 -10.43 -0.04
CA ARG A 75 5.82 -10.50 -1.17
C ARG A 75 7.24 -10.82 -0.71
N HIS A 76 7.69 -10.18 0.37
CA HIS A 76 9.04 -10.40 0.91
C HIS A 76 9.21 -11.79 1.54
N LEU A 77 8.17 -12.32 2.18
CA LEU A 77 8.17 -13.68 2.72
C LEU A 77 8.30 -14.74 1.62
N VAL A 78 7.61 -14.54 0.48
CA VAL A 78 7.72 -15.45 -0.68
C VAL A 78 9.14 -15.45 -1.25
N PHE A 79 9.75 -14.26 -1.42
CA PHE A 79 11.14 -14.16 -1.90
C PHE A 79 12.13 -14.80 -0.94
N PHE A 80 11.99 -14.57 0.37
CA PHE A 80 12.85 -15.20 1.37
C PHE A 80 12.71 -16.73 1.37
N GLY A 81 11.48 -17.25 1.25
CA GLY A 81 11.22 -18.68 1.16
C GLY A 81 11.86 -19.33 -0.08
N LEU A 82 11.71 -18.71 -1.25
CA LEU A 82 12.36 -19.16 -2.48
C LEU A 82 13.89 -19.16 -2.35
N LEU A 83 14.46 -18.09 -1.79
CA LEU A 83 15.91 -17.96 -1.63
C LEU A 83 16.47 -19.02 -0.68
N ALA A 84 15.79 -19.26 0.45
CA ALA A 84 16.14 -20.35 1.37
C ALA A 84 16.04 -21.74 0.72
N LEU A 85 15.03 -21.97 -0.12
CA LEU A 85 14.87 -23.21 -0.87
C LEU A 85 16.00 -23.43 -1.88
N PHE A 86 16.41 -22.38 -2.62
CA PHE A 86 17.57 -22.47 -3.52
C PHE A 86 18.86 -22.80 -2.77
N VAL A 87 19.12 -22.13 -1.64
CA VAL A 87 20.29 -22.42 -0.80
C VAL A 87 20.26 -23.87 -0.30
N TYR A 88 19.11 -24.35 0.14
CA TYR A 88 18.96 -25.75 0.57
C TYR A 88 19.21 -26.75 -0.54
N ILE A 89 18.69 -26.52 -1.75
CA ILE A 89 18.96 -27.40 -2.90
C ILE A 89 20.44 -27.40 -3.26
N ILE A 90 21.09 -26.24 -3.17
CA ILE A 90 22.51 -26.10 -3.54
C ILE A 90 23.44 -26.80 -2.56
N PHE A 91 23.24 -26.60 -1.26
CA PHE A 91 24.16 -27.10 -0.23
C PHE A 91 23.70 -28.39 0.46
N GLY A 92 22.40 -28.67 0.47
CA GLY A 92 21.79 -29.76 1.24
C GLY A 92 21.58 -31.05 0.44
N THR A 93 21.72 -31.02 -0.89
CA THR A 93 21.49 -32.21 -1.73
C THR A 93 22.64 -32.42 -2.72
N PRO A 94 23.13 -33.66 -2.91
CA PRO A 94 24.12 -34.00 -3.95
C PRO A 94 23.51 -33.97 -5.37
N LEU A 95 22.35 -33.32 -5.53
CA LEU A 95 21.68 -33.13 -6.82
C LEU A 95 22.56 -32.34 -7.78
N ILE A 96 23.28 -31.35 -7.25
CA ILE A 96 24.20 -30.53 -8.05
C ILE A 96 25.38 -31.37 -8.51
N ASP A 97 25.99 -32.15 -7.63
CA ASP A 97 27.12 -33.01 -7.99
C ASP A 97 26.73 -34.02 -9.07
N LYS A 98 25.57 -34.67 -8.92
CA LYS A 98 25.02 -35.59 -9.94
C LYS A 98 24.63 -34.89 -11.24
N PHE A 99 24.13 -33.66 -11.16
CA PHE A 99 23.80 -32.87 -12.35
C PHE A 99 25.07 -32.48 -13.12
N PHE A 100 26.13 -32.08 -12.41
CA PHE A 100 27.44 -31.82 -13.01
C PHE A 100 28.07 -33.08 -13.59
N GLU A 101 28.03 -34.22 -12.88
CA GLU A 101 28.53 -35.50 -13.40
C GLU A 101 27.79 -35.92 -14.67
N MET A 102 26.46 -35.80 -14.70
CA MET A 102 25.64 -36.12 -15.87
C MET A 102 25.91 -35.16 -17.03
N PHE A 103 26.08 -33.86 -16.77
CA PHE A 103 26.42 -32.88 -17.80
C PHE A 103 27.82 -33.11 -18.39
N LEU A 104 28.79 -33.43 -17.54
CA LEU A 104 30.18 -33.70 -17.96
C LEU A 104 30.30 -35.06 -18.67
N SER A 105 29.44 -36.02 -18.32
CA SER A 105 29.28 -37.31 -19.00
C SER A 105 28.59 -37.19 -20.36
N LEU A 106 27.74 -36.19 -20.59
CA LEU A 106 27.04 -35.99 -21.85
C LEU A 106 27.90 -35.26 -22.90
N GLY A 107 28.98 -34.62 -22.46
CA GLY A 107 29.95 -33.91 -23.31
C GLY A 107 31.13 -34.75 -23.80
N LYS A 108 31.16 -36.05 -23.51
CA LYS A 108 32.12 -37.03 -24.07
C LYS A 108 31.37 -38.00 -24.98
#